data_AF-A0A8J7E923-F1
#
_entry.id   AF-A0A8J7E923-F1
#
_cell.length_a   1.000
_cell.length_b   1.000
_cell.length_c   1.000
_cell.angle_alpha   90.00
_cell.angle_beta   90.00
_cell.angle_gamma   90.00
#
_symmetry.space_group_name_H-M   'P 1'
#
loop_
_entity.id
_entity.type
_entity.pdbx_description
1 polymer ?
#
loop_
_entity_poly.entity_id
_entity_poly.type
_entity_poly.pdbx_seq_one_letter_code
_entity_poly.pdbx_strand_id
1 'polypeptide(L)'
;MRAWRHVVEPEITHWNVLYLIAPSYLPSLVIAAGSLVGASLVLLPLLPLTMPRTLPSPQSIAAVIALALLSTALAYLLYFRLIAYLGSTRALTVGYLIPLFAMGWGVLWLGESVTAAMGLGGGLVLLGTAIANRPTKLPSVSPKPSA
;
A
#
# COMPACT_ATOMS: atom_id res chain seq x y z
N MET A 1 -21.55 34.22 5.10
CA MET A 1 -21.21 32.78 5.18
C MET A 1 -22.43 31.83 5.18
N ARG A 2 -23.67 32.30 4.95
CA ARG A 2 -24.86 31.43 4.90
C ARG A 2 -25.22 30.92 3.49
N ALA A 3 -24.72 31.59 2.44
CA ALA A 3 -25.06 31.32 1.05
C ALA A 3 -24.36 30.11 0.40
N TRP A 4 -23.33 29.54 1.05
CA TRP A 4 -22.54 28.43 0.49
C TRP A 4 -23.05 27.04 0.87
N ARG A 5 -24.00 26.94 1.80
CA ARG A 5 -24.50 25.65 2.30
C ARG A 5 -25.36 24.91 1.26
N HIS A 6 -26.27 25.63 0.62
CA HIS A 6 -27.23 25.03 -0.32
C HIS A 6 -26.64 24.61 -1.67
N VAL A 7 -25.41 25.02 -1.99
CA VAL A 7 -24.71 24.61 -3.22
C VAL A 7 -23.93 23.30 -3.02
N VAL A 8 -23.52 22.99 -1.79
CA VAL A 8 -22.68 21.82 -1.47
C VAL A 8 -23.49 20.67 -0.86
N GLU A 9 -24.59 20.96 -0.18
CA GLU A 9 -25.44 19.96 0.51
C GLU A 9 -26.06 18.86 -0.37
N PRO A 10 -26.55 19.11 -1.61
CA PRO A 10 -27.16 18.04 -2.41
C PRO A 10 -26.14 16.99 -2.89
N GLU A 11 -24.88 17.39 -3.09
CA GLU A 11 -23.81 16.50 -3.56
C GLU A 11 -23.23 15.62 -2.44
N ILE A 12 -23.44 15.97 -1.17
CA ILE A 12 -22.91 15.20 -0.02
C ILE A 12 -23.81 13.97 0.30
N THR A 13 -25.09 14.00 -0.07
CA THR A 13 -26.06 12.99 0.38
C THR A 13 -25.86 11.63 -0.30
N HIS A 14 -25.40 11.59 -1.56
CA HIS A 14 -25.09 10.32 -2.25
C HIS A 14 -23.79 9.66 -1.79
N TRP A 15 -22.87 10.40 -1.16
CA TRP A 15 -21.68 9.81 -0.53
C TRP A 15 -22.01 9.02 0.74
N ASN A 16 -23.11 9.33 1.45
CA ASN A 16 -23.52 8.57 2.63
C ASN A 16 -23.87 7.11 2.30
N VAL A 17 -24.40 6.85 1.10
CA VAL A 17 -24.67 5.48 0.65
C VAL A 17 -23.35 4.73 0.47
N LEU A 18 -22.32 5.37 -0.08
CA LEU A 18 -20.96 4.81 -0.20
C LEU A 18 -20.32 4.51 1.16
N TYR A 19 -20.56 5.32 2.20
CA TYR A 19 -20.15 5.02 3.58
C TYR A 19 -20.89 3.82 4.19
N LEU A 20 -22.15 3.57 3.80
CA LEU A 20 -22.94 2.43 4.28
C LEU A 20 -22.52 1.10 3.64
N ILE A 21 -21.97 1.14 2.41
CA ILE A 21 -21.38 -0.04 1.74
C ILE A 21 -19.88 -0.21 2.01
N ALA A 22 -19.18 0.84 2.47
CA ALA A 22 -17.79 0.72 2.90
C ALA A 22 -17.74 -0.13 4.19
N PRO A 23 -17.16 -1.34 4.17
CA PRO A 23 -17.13 -2.20 5.34
C PRO A 23 -16.08 -1.67 6.31
N SER A 24 -16.46 -0.65 7.07
CA SER A 24 -15.65 0.01 8.11
C SER A 24 -15.35 -0.91 9.30
N TYR A 25 -15.93 -2.11 9.33
CA TYR A 25 -15.74 -3.13 10.36
C TYR A 25 -14.84 -4.29 9.94
N LEU A 26 -14.45 -4.40 8.66
CA LEU A 26 -13.61 -5.52 8.23
C LEU A 26 -12.14 -5.24 8.56
N PRO A 27 -11.42 -6.19 9.18
CA PRO A 27 -9.98 -6.06 9.38
C PRO A 27 -9.26 -5.84 8.05
N SER A 28 -8.25 -4.96 8.02
CA SER A 28 -7.49 -4.65 6.80
C SER A 28 -6.85 -5.89 6.15
N LEU A 29 -6.52 -6.91 6.97
CA LEU A 29 -6.04 -8.21 6.49
C LEU A 29 -7.08 -8.95 5.63
N VAL A 30 -8.36 -8.89 5.99
CA VAL A 30 -9.45 -9.55 5.24
C VAL A 30 -9.65 -8.86 3.90
N ILE A 31 -9.60 -7.53 3.87
CA ILE A 31 -9.70 -6.74 2.62
C ILE A 31 -8.53 -7.08 1.69
N ALA A 32 -7.31 -7.17 2.22
CA ALA A 32 -6.13 -7.51 1.43
C ALA A 32 -6.13 -8.98 0.94
N ALA A 33 -6.59 -9.92 1.76
CA ALA A 33 -6.75 -11.31 1.32
C ALA A 33 -7.82 -11.42 0.23
N GLY A 34 -8.96 -10.76 0.41
CA GLY A 34 -10.04 -10.71 -0.56
C GLY A 34 -9.61 -10.08 -1.89
N SER A 35 -8.81 -9.02 -1.86
CA SER A 35 -8.30 -8.38 -3.08
C SER A 35 -7.29 -9.26 -3.82
N LEU A 36 -6.42 -9.99 -3.12
CA LEU A 36 -5.49 -10.95 -3.74
C LEU A 36 -6.24 -12.13 -4.38
N VAL A 37 -7.24 -12.68 -3.70
CA VAL A 37 -8.10 -13.75 -4.26
C VAL A 37 -8.88 -13.23 -5.46
N GLY A 38 -9.50 -12.06 -5.33
CA GLY A 38 -10.23 -11.41 -6.42
C GLY A 38 -9.35 -11.17 -7.64
N ALA A 39 -8.16 -10.60 -7.45
CA ALA A 39 -7.18 -10.40 -8.52
C ALA A 39 -6.77 -11.72 -9.18
N SER A 40 -6.56 -12.77 -8.39
CA SER A 40 -6.21 -14.10 -8.90
C SER A 40 -7.34 -14.70 -9.75
N LEU A 41 -8.60 -14.56 -9.31
CA LEU A 41 -9.78 -15.01 -10.06
C LEU A 41 -9.97 -14.22 -11.36
N VAL A 42 -9.74 -12.91 -11.33
CA VAL A 42 -9.81 -12.04 -12.51
C VAL A 42 -8.73 -12.38 -13.53
N LEU A 43 -7.53 -12.77 -13.08
CA LEU A 43 -6.44 -13.18 -13.97
C LEU A 43 -6.59 -14.61 -14.50
N LEU A 44 -7.33 -15.48 -13.80
CA LEU A 44 -7.56 -16.87 -14.19
C LEU A 44 -8.07 -17.05 -15.64
N PRO A 45 -9.07 -16.29 -16.15
CA PRO A 45 -9.50 -16.39 -17.54
C PRO A 45 -8.48 -15.88 -18.57
N LEU A 46 -7.49 -15.09 -18.16
CA LEU A 46 -6.41 -14.62 -19.04
C LEU A 46 -5.27 -15.65 -19.18
N LEU A 47 -5.25 -16.69 -18.35
CA LEU A 47 -4.20 -17.73 -18.35
C LEU A 47 -3.91 -18.34 -19.74
N PRO A 48 -4.90 -18.62 -20.62
CA PRO A 48 -4.63 -19.16 -21.94
C PRO A 48 -3.79 -18.25 -22.85
N LEU A 49 -3.81 -16.93 -22.62
CA LEU A 49 -3.05 -15.96 -23.40
C LEU A 49 -1.55 -15.98 -23.08
N THR A 50 -1.20 -16.41 -21.86
CA THR A 50 0.18 -16.41 -21.35
C THR A 50 0.67 -17.82 -21.01
N MET A 51 0.04 -18.86 -21.58
CA MET A 51 0.33 -20.24 -21.20
C MET A 51 1.77 -20.61 -21.58
N PRO A 52 2.58 -21.10 -20.63
CA PRO A 52 3.96 -21.46 -20.93
C PRO A 52 4.00 -22.71 -21.81
N ARG A 53 4.91 -22.73 -22.80
CA ARG A 53 5.09 -23.85 -23.74
C ARG A 53 5.65 -25.11 -23.06
N THR A 54 6.27 -24.94 -21.90
CA THR A 54 6.85 -26.00 -21.09
C THR A 54 6.35 -25.88 -19.65
N LEU A 55 6.20 -27.01 -18.96
CA LEU A 55 5.84 -27.00 -17.55
C LEU A 55 6.98 -26.35 -16.74
N PRO A 56 6.66 -25.47 -15.77
CA PRO A 56 7.66 -24.89 -14.89
C PRO A 56 8.43 -25.97 -14.12
N SER A 57 9.71 -25.74 -13.88
CA SER A 57 10.51 -26.66 -13.06
C SER A 57 10.03 -26.64 -11.60
N PRO A 58 10.27 -27.71 -10.82
CA PRO A 58 9.96 -27.73 -9.39
C PRO A 58 10.61 -26.57 -8.62
N GLN A 59 11.80 -26.15 -9.05
CA GLN A 59 12.51 -25.00 -8.45
C GLN A 59 11.77 -23.68 -8.72
N SER A 60 11.25 -23.45 -9.92
CA SER A 60 10.46 -22.26 -10.23
C SER A 60 9.16 -22.22 -9.43
N ILE A 61 8.49 -23.36 -9.27
CA ILE A 61 7.29 -23.47 -8.44
C ILE A 61 7.62 -23.15 -6.98
N ALA A 62 8.69 -23.73 -6.44
CA ALA A 62 9.15 -23.46 -5.08
C ALA A 62 9.50 -21.98 -4.88
N ALA A 63 10.14 -21.33 -5.85
CA ALA A 63 10.47 -19.91 -5.80
C ALA A 63 9.20 -19.02 -5.76
N VAL A 64 8.18 -19.34 -6.57
CA VAL A 64 6.90 -18.62 -6.56
C VAL A 64 6.16 -18.81 -5.23
N ILE A 65 6.15 -20.03 -4.68
CA ILE A 65 5.56 -20.31 -3.37
C ILE A 65 6.30 -19.52 -2.27
N ALA A 66 7.64 -19.54 -2.29
CA ALA A 66 8.44 -18.78 -1.33
C ALA A 66 8.16 -17.27 -1.43
N LEU A 67 8.05 -16.73 -2.65
CA LEU A 67 7.69 -15.33 -2.87
C LEU A 67 6.30 -15.02 -2.31
N ALA A 68 5.30 -15.85 -2.60
CA ALA A 68 3.93 -15.66 -2.12
C ALA A 68 3.83 -15.71 -0.58
N LEU A 69 4.54 -16.65 0.06
CA LEU A 69 4.46 -16.83 1.51
C LEU A 69 5.33 -15.82 2.28
N LEU A 70 6.60 -15.68 1.89
CA LEU A 70 7.56 -14.87 2.63
C LEU A 70 7.47 -13.39 2.28
N SER A 71 7.39 -13.06 0.98
CA SER A 71 7.39 -11.66 0.55
C SER A 71 6.01 -11.02 0.62
N THR A 72 4.93 -11.80 0.50
CA THR A 72 3.56 -11.25 0.49
C THR A 72 2.83 -11.56 1.79
N ALA A 73 2.56 -12.83 2.10
CA ALA A 73 1.71 -13.19 3.24
C ALA A 73 2.34 -12.75 4.58
N LEU A 74 3.60 -13.12 4.84
CA LEU A 74 4.30 -12.74 6.06
C LEU A 74 4.50 -11.21 6.14
N ALA A 75 4.90 -10.57 5.05
CA ALA A 75 5.06 -9.11 5.02
C ALA A 75 3.74 -8.38 5.32
N TYR A 76 2.61 -8.83 4.78
CA TYR A 76 1.29 -8.26 5.09
C TYR A 76 0.90 -8.44 6.55
N LEU A 77 1.15 -9.61 7.15
CA LEU A 77 0.91 -9.81 8.58
C LEU A 77 1.72 -8.83 9.43
N LEU A 78 3.01 -8.66 9.12
CA LEU A 78 3.87 -7.71 9.81
C LEU A 78 3.43 -6.26 9.57
N TYR A 79 3.03 -5.92 8.35
CA TYR A 79 2.57 -4.58 7.99
C TYR A 79 1.26 -4.21 8.68
N PHE A 80 0.27 -5.09 8.69
CA PHE A 80 -0.98 -4.85 9.42
C PHE A 80 -0.78 -4.83 10.92
N ARG A 81 0.14 -5.66 11.45
CA ARG A 81 0.58 -5.56 12.83
C ARG A 81 1.17 -4.18 13.10
N LEU A 82 2.06 -3.68 12.24
CA LEU A 82 2.67 -2.37 12.37
C LEU A 82 1.63 -1.23 12.35
N ILE A 83 0.63 -1.32 11.47
CA ILE A 83 -0.51 -0.39 11.44
C ILE A 83 -1.24 -0.40 12.79
N ALA A 84 -1.50 -1.57 13.36
CA ALA A 84 -2.19 -1.68 14.65
C ALA A 84 -1.40 -1.07 15.82
N TYR A 85 -0.06 -1.16 15.81
CA TYR A 85 0.80 -0.61 16.88
C TYR A 85 1.17 0.87 16.70
N LEU A 86 1.49 1.31 15.47
CA LEU A 86 2.04 2.64 15.19
C LEU A 86 1.07 3.58 14.48
N GLY A 87 -0.07 3.08 14.01
CA GLY A 87 -1.00 3.80 13.14
C GLY A 87 -0.58 3.78 11.67
N SER A 88 -1.55 3.98 10.78
CA SER A 88 -1.37 3.89 9.32
C SER A 88 -0.31 4.85 8.77
N THR A 89 -0.29 6.10 9.23
CA THR A 89 0.66 7.12 8.77
C THR A 89 2.11 6.72 9.04
N ARG A 90 2.40 6.16 10.22
CA ARG A 90 3.77 5.72 10.57
C ARG A 90 4.12 4.40 9.91
N ALA A 91 3.16 3.49 9.75
CA ALA A 91 3.42 2.24 9.04
C ALA A 91 3.83 2.46 7.58
N LEU A 92 3.27 3.48 6.91
CA LEU A 92 3.61 3.84 5.54
C LEU A 92 5.08 4.24 5.35
N THR A 93 5.77 4.69 6.41
CA THR A 93 7.18 5.08 6.28
C THR A 93 8.10 3.92 5.94
N VAL A 94 7.69 2.68 6.22
CA VAL A 94 8.43 1.48 5.79
C VAL A 94 8.56 1.42 4.26
N GLY A 95 7.52 1.86 3.54
CA GLY A 95 7.54 1.92 2.07
C GLY A 95 8.61 2.87 1.53
N TYR A 96 9.02 3.89 2.29
CA TYR A 96 10.04 4.84 1.87
C TYR A 96 11.45 4.25 1.88
N LEU A 97 11.65 3.15 2.60
CA LEU A 97 12.92 2.44 2.65
C LEU A 97 13.10 1.45 1.49
N ILE A 98 12.06 1.17 0.70
CA ILE A 98 12.11 0.22 -0.42
C ILE A 98 13.30 0.47 -1.35
N PRO A 99 13.62 1.71 -1.81
CA PRO A 99 14.75 1.96 -2.70
C PRO A 99 16.11 1.58 -2.08
N LEU A 100 16.27 1.83 -0.77
CA LEU A 100 17.52 1.50 -0.05
C LEU A 100 17.70 -0.01 0.07
N PHE A 101 16.63 -0.73 0.43
CA PHE A 101 16.66 -2.20 0.49
C PHE A 101 16.86 -2.83 -0.89
N ALA A 102 16.22 -2.29 -1.93
CA ALA A 102 16.39 -2.76 -3.29
C ALA A 102 17.85 -2.65 -3.76
N MET A 103 18.49 -1.48 -3.56
CA MET A 103 19.92 -1.31 -3.84
C MET A 103 20.78 -2.24 -2.99
N GLY A 104 20.48 -2.37 -1.69
CA GLY A 104 21.22 -3.25 -0.79
C GLY A 104 21.20 -4.71 -1.24
N TRP A 105 20.04 -5.25 -1.59
CA TRP A 105 19.93 -6.61 -2.13
C TRP A 105 20.56 -6.75 -3.52
N GLY A 106 20.47 -5.73 -4.39
CA GLY A 106 21.19 -5.71 -5.68
C GLY A 106 22.70 -5.89 -5.50
N VAL A 107 23.29 -5.19 -4.53
CA VAL A 107 24.72 -5.35 -4.21
C VAL A 107 25.00 -6.72 -3.59
N LEU A 108 24.22 -7.11 -2.57
CA LEU A 108 24.52 -8.29 -1.75
C LEU A 108 24.28 -9.62 -2.47
N TRP A 109 23.20 -9.73 -3.25
CA TRP A 109 22.79 -10.97 -3.91
C TRP A 109 23.13 -11.00 -5.40
N LEU A 110 23.02 -9.86 -6.09
CA LEU A 110 23.27 -9.78 -7.54
C LEU A 110 24.71 -9.32 -7.86
N GLY A 111 25.45 -8.81 -6.88
CA GLY A 111 26.81 -8.30 -7.08
C GLY A 111 26.86 -7.00 -7.89
N GLU A 112 25.75 -6.25 -7.95
CA GLU A 112 25.69 -5.00 -8.70
C GLU A 112 26.49 -3.89 -8.02
N SER A 113 27.15 -3.04 -8.81
CA SER A 113 27.81 -1.84 -8.31
C SER A 113 26.81 -0.70 -8.15
N VAL A 114 26.76 -0.07 -6.97
CA VAL A 114 25.93 1.13 -6.77
C VAL A 114 26.51 2.28 -7.58
N THR A 115 25.77 2.72 -8.60
CA THR A 115 26.15 3.89 -9.40
C THR A 115 25.72 5.20 -8.73
N ALA A 116 26.36 6.30 -9.10
CA ALA A 116 25.97 7.63 -8.64
C ALA A 116 24.49 7.95 -8.98
N ALA A 117 24.01 7.49 -10.15
CA ALA A 117 22.63 7.68 -10.57
C ALA A 117 21.63 6.95 -9.64
N MET A 118 21.95 5.73 -9.20
CA MET A 118 21.13 4.98 -8.24
C MET A 118 21.08 5.70 -6.88
N GLY A 119 22.22 6.20 -6.41
CA GLY A 119 22.29 7.00 -5.19
C GLY A 119 21.45 8.28 -5.27
N LEU A 120 21.53 9.01 -6.38
CA LEU A 120 20.72 10.21 -6.61
C LEU A 120 19.23 9.89 -6.69
N GLY A 121 18.85 8.82 -7.40
CA GLY A 121 17.46 8.38 -7.49
C GLY A 121 16.90 7.96 -6.13
N GLY A 122 17.64 7.18 -5.36
CA GLY A 122 17.26 6.79 -4.00
C GLY A 122 17.12 8.01 -3.08
N GLY A 123 18.07 8.94 -3.13
CA GLY A 123 18.02 10.21 -2.39
C GLY A 123 16.79 11.05 -2.76
N LEU A 124 16.46 11.14 -4.05
CA LEU A 124 15.30 11.89 -4.54
C LEU A 124 13.98 11.29 -4.03
N VAL A 125 13.84 9.96 -4.03
CA VAL A 125 12.65 9.29 -3.47
C VAL A 125 12.51 9.56 -1.97
N LEU A 126 13.61 9.47 -1.22
CA LEU A 126 13.61 9.76 0.23
C LEU A 126 13.26 11.23 0.52
N LEU A 127 13.81 12.16 -0.25
CA LEU A 127 13.49 13.59 -0.12
C LEU A 127 12.02 13.88 -0.44
N GLY A 128 11.50 13.34 -1.55
CA GLY A 128 10.10 13.53 -1.95
C GLY A 128 9.13 12.99 -0.91
N THR A 129 9.38 11.79 -0.40
CA THR A 129 8.56 11.17 0.65
C THR A 129 8.65 11.89 1.98
N ALA A 130 9.83 12.39 2.38
CA ALA A 130 9.98 13.19 3.59
C ALA A 130 9.22 14.53 3.51
N ILE A 131 9.17 15.16 2.34
CA ILE A 131 8.39 16.39 2.12
C ILE A 131 6.89 16.09 2.17
N ALA A 132 6.44 15.02 1.52
CA ALA A 132 5.02 14.64 1.45
C ALA A 132 4.42 14.29 2.82
N ASN A 133 5.23 13.76 3.75
CA ASN A 133 4.77 13.30 5.07
C ASN A 133 5.10 14.26 6.21
N ARG A 134 5.34 15.54 5.91
CA ARG A 134 5.56 16.54 6.96
C ARG A 134 4.31 16.64 7.85
N PRO A 135 4.44 16.49 9.17
CA PRO A 135 3.30 16.61 10.07
C PRO A 135 2.75 18.04 10.02
N THR A 136 1.56 18.21 9.44
CA THR A 136 0.84 19.47 9.48
C THR A 136 0.08 19.57 10.79
N LYS A 137 0.46 20.53 11.64
CA LYS A 137 -0.37 20.90 12.80
C LYS A 137 -1.62 21.61 12.26
N LEU A 138 -2.74 20.90 12.21
CA LEU A 138 -4.02 21.55 11.96
C LEU A 138 -4.43 22.36 13.20
N PRO A 139 -5.01 23.56 13.03
CA PRO A 139 -5.58 24.31 14.15
C PRO A 139 -6.68 23.48 14.83
N SER A 140 -6.59 23.30 16.14
CA SER A 140 -7.65 22.64 16.91
C SER A 140 -8.94 23.46 16.80
N VAL A 141 -9.93 22.95 16.08
CA VAL A 141 -11.27 23.54 16.08
C VAL A 141 -11.89 23.21 17.43
N SER A 142 -11.84 24.15 18.38
CA SER A 142 -12.55 24.01 19.65
C SER A 142 -14.05 23.84 19.39
N PRO A 143 -14.71 22.81 19.97
CA PRO A 143 -16.15 22.68 19.88
C PRO A 143 -16.82 23.92 20.48
N LYS A 144 -17.71 24.56 19.72
CA LYS A 144 -18.49 25.69 20.21
C LYS A 144 -19.44 25.18 21.31
N PRO A 145 -19.49 25.81 22.49
CA PRO A 145 -20.42 25.40 23.55
C PRO A 145 -21.85 25.53 23.03
N SER A 146 -22.64 24.46 23.15
CA SER A 146 -24.09 24.52 22.99
C SER A 146 -24.64 25.33 24.16
N ALA A 147 -25.14 26.52 23.85
CA ALA A 147 -25.95 27.35 24.74
C ALA A 147 -27.38 26.79 24.83
#